data_AF-A0A966SMM7-F1
#
_entry.id   AF-A0A966SMM7-F1
#
_cell.length_a   1.000
_cell.length_b   1.000
_cell.length_c   1.000
_cell.angle_alpha   90.00
_cell.angle_beta   90.00
_cell.angle_gamma   90.00
#
_symmetry.space_group_name_H-M   'P 1'
#
loop_
_entity.id
_entity.type
_entity.pdbx_description
1 polymer ?
#
loop_
_entity_poly.entity_id
_entity_poly.type
_entity_poly.pdbx_seq_one_letter_code
_entity_poly.pdbx_strand_id
1 'polypeptide(L)'
;MRIRIGFLLLLCLGASPAQAVLFYSTGDPAFNTSAPTGGLQDSGWQYQGSWGGNLGTAIAPNLFVTAKHIGGSIGDTFVYNGTSYQTTAVFDSPNSDLRVWQVNGTFSSYAQLYTGSDASAQGQSAVVFGRGTQRGGNVTINGQVVGWTWGTADQVQRWGQNTVAGATYGGASLGNLLRFGFTGTGGPNEATLSGGDSGGAVFIQNGGVW
;
A
#
# COMPACT_ATOMS: atom_id res chain seq x y z
N MET A 1 -50.79 18.20 23.83
CA MET A 1 -50.25 17.03 23.11
C MET A 1 -49.57 17.53 21.85
N ARG A 2 -48.23 17.61 21.81
CA ARG A 2 -47.46 18.05 20.63
C ARG A 2 -46.47 16.94 20.28
N ILE A 3 -46.72 16.26 19.17
CA ILE A 3 -45.87 15.20 18.62
C ILE A 3 -44.64 15.88 18.00
N ARG A 4 -43.45 15.58 18.51
CA ARG A 4 -42.19 15.93 17.85
C ARG A 4 -41.76 14.74 17.00
N ILE A 5 -41.86 14.89 15.68
CA ILE A 5 -41.27 13.96 14.71
C ILE A 5 -39.78 14.30 14.66
N GLY A 6 -38.96 13.45 15.30
CA GLY A 6 -37.51 13.54 15.19
C GLY A 6 -37.07 12.94 13.86
N PHE A 7 -36.49 13.76 12.99
CA PHE A 7 -35.76 13.29 11.81
C PHE A 7 -34.50 12.56 12.28
N LEU A 8 -34.42 11.26 12.01
CA LEU A 8 -33.19 10.49 12.13
C LEU A 8 -32.31 10.85 10.92
N LEU A 9 -31.34 11.75 11.12
CA LEU A 9 -30.33 12.04 10.10
C LEU A 9 -29.36 10.85 10.10
N LEU A 10 -29.55 9.92 9.18
CA LEU A 10 -28.52 8.92 8.84
C LEU A 10 -27.36 9.69 8.19
N LEU A 11 -26.32 10.01 8.98
CA LEU A 11 -25.02 10.30 8.40
C LEU A 11 -24.47 9.00 7.81
N CYS A 12 -24.74 8.79 6.51
CA CYS A 12 -23.88 7.95 5.69
C CYS A 12 -22.52 8.63 5.63
N LEU A 13 -21.63 8.30 6.59
CA LEU A 13 -20.19 8.48 6.42
C LEU A 13 -19.81 7.64 5.20
N GLY A 14 -19.75 8.29 4.04
CA GLY A 14 -19.15 7.69 2.87
C GLY A 14 -17.72 7.33 3.24
N ALA A 15 -17.41 6.04 3.31
CA ALA A 15 -16.04 5.59 3.36
C ALA A 15 -15.41 6.03 2.04
N SER A 16 -14.67 7.14 2.06
CA SER A 16 -13.91 7.59 0.90
C SER A 16 -12.87 6.51 0.59
N PRO A 17 -12.89 5.93 -0.61
CA PRO A 17 -11.98 4.85 -0.95
C PRO A 17 -10.52 5.34 -1.12
N ALA A 18 -9.56 4.42 -0.90
CA ALA A 18 -8.10 4.58 -0.92
C ALA A 18 -7.49 3.89 -2.19
N GLN A 19 -6.66 4.56 -3.04
CA GLN A 19 -6.44 4.39 -4.53
C GLN A 19 -5.09 4.82 -5.35
N ALA A 20 -4.08 3.96 -5.66
CA ALA A 20 -2.56 3.92 -5.75
C ALA A 20 -1.43 5.04 -5.66
N VAL A 21 -0.16 4.59 -5.82
CA VAL A 21 1.12 5.34 -5.84
C VAL A 21 1.22 6.40 -6.97
N LEU A 22 2.05 7.43 -6.76
CA LEU A 22 2.21 8.59 -7.64
C LEU A 22 3.55 8.60 -8.39
N PHE A 23 3.53 8.77 -9.71
CA PHE A 23 4.74 8.79 -10.53
C PHE A 23 5.25 10.21 -10.79
N TYR A 24 6.56 10.37 -10.81
CA TYR A 24 7.19 11.64 -11.18
C TYR A 24 7.01 11.91 -12.68
N SER A 25 7.26 10.88 -13.49
CA SER A 25 7.31 10.94 -14.95
C SER A 25 5.96 11.23 -15.60
N THR A 26 4.85 10.79 -15.00
CA THR A 26 3.53 10.82 -15.62
C THR A 26 2.39 10.97 -14.62
N GLY A 27 1.32 11.61 -15.05
CA GLY A 27 0.04 11.67 -14.32
C GLY A 27 -1.00 10.69 -14.87
N ASP A 28 -0.63 9.87 -15.85
CA ASP A 28 -1.52 8.89 -16.48
C ASP A 28 -2.02 7.88 -15.43
N PRO A 29 -3.33 7.79 -15.17
CA PRO A 29 -3.90 6.85 -14.20
C PRO A 29 -3.75 5.39 -14.64
N ALA A 30 -3.55 5.10 -15.93
CA ALA A 30 -3.39 3.76 -16.46
C ALA A 30 -1.94 3.22 -16.37
N PHE A 31 -0.99 4.05 -15.94
CA PHE A 31 0.43 3.65 -15.89
C PHE A 31 0.67 2.62 -14.77
N ASN A 32 1.33 1.50 -15.07
CA ASN A 32 1.65 0.42 -14.12
C ASN A 32 0.44 -0.18 -13.36
N THR A 33 -0.71 -0.34 -14.03
CA THR A 33 -1.92 -0.97 -13.48
C THR A 33 -1.99 -2.48 -13.74
N SER A 34 -0.97 -3.07 -14.34
CA SER A 34 -0.81 -4.51 -14.56
C SER A 34 0.46 -5.01 -13.86
N ALA A 35 0.56 -6.32 -13.67
CA ALA A 35 1.75 -6.94 -13.11
C ALA A 35 3.04 -6.47 -13.83
N PRO A 36 4.12 -6.14 -13.11
CA PRO A 36 5.40 -5.84 -13.71
C PRO A 36 5.91 -7.02 -14.54
N THR A 37 6.64 -6.73 -15.62
CA THR A 37 7.21 -7.73 -16.54
C THR A 37 8.72 -7.54 -16.67
N GLY A 38 9.39 -8.43 -17.41
CA GLY A 38 10.85 -8.34 -17.64
C GLY A 38 11.64 -8.49 -16.34
N GLY A 39 12.62 -7.62 -16.11
CA GLY A 39 13.48 -7.68 -14.91
C GLY A 39 12.76 -7.42 -13.58
N LEU A 40 11.50 -6.97 -13.62
CA LEU A 40 10.63 -6.79 -12.46
C LEU A 40 9.57 -7.90 -12.35
N GLN A 41 9.60 -8.92 -13.21
CA GLN A 41 8.70 -10.06 -13.09
C GLN A 41 8.77 -10.65 -11.67
N ASP A 42 7.60 -11.00 -11.12
CA ASP A 42 7.44 -11.58 -9.79
C ASP A 42 7.93 -10.69 -8.63
N SER A 43 8.06 -9.38 -8.85
CA SER A 43 8.46 -8.40 -7.82
C SER A 43 7.37 -8.03 -6.79
N GLY A 44 6.43 -8.94 -6.55
CA GLY A 44 5.51 -8.85 -5.42
C GLY A 44 4.04 -8.60 -5.77
N TRP A 45 3.73 -8.28 -7.05
CA TRP A 45 2.35 -8.07 -7.52
C TRP A 45 1.45 -9.26 -7.18
N GLN A 46 1.96 -10.48 -7.38
CA GLN A 46 1.27 -11.74 -7.17
C GLN A 46 0.93 -12.03 -5.70
N TYR A 47 1.49 -11.28 -4.75
CA TYR A 47 1.27 -11.43 -3.32
C TYR A 47 0.34 -10.36 -2.73
N GLN A 48 -0.08 -9.38 -3.53
CA GLN A 48 -1.03 -8.35 -3.10
C GLN A 48 -2.48 -8.84 -3.21
N GLY A 49 -3.29 -8.54 -2.19
CA GLY A 49 -4.73 -8.73 -2.18
C GLY A 49 -5.46 -7.49 -1.69
N SER A 50 -6.78 -7.44 -1.91
CA SER A 50 -7.64 -6.34 -1.48
C SER A 50 -8.14 -6.56 -0.06
N TRP A 51 -7.93 -5.58 0.81
CA TRP A 51 -8.47 -5.51 2.17
C TRP A 51 -9.30 -4.24 2.31
N GLY A 52 -10.63 -4.37 2.12
CA GLY A 52 -11.50 -3.21 1.99
C GLY A 52 -11.04 -2.28 0.86
N GLY A 53 -10.81 -1.01 1.19
CA GLY A 53 -10.27 -0.03 0.25
C GLY A 53 -8.76 -0.06 0.07
N ASN A 54 -8.04 -0.90 0.79
CA ASN A 54 -6.58 -0.90 0.87
C ASN A 54 -5.99 -2.22 0.33
N LEU A 55 -4.69 -2.39 0.50
CA LEU A 55 -3.99 -3.64 0.19
C LEU A 55 -3.66 -4.43 1.45
N GLY A 56 -3.43 -5.73 1.25
CA GLY A 56 -2.76 -6.61 2.20
C GLY A 56 -1.86 -7.56 1.44
N THR A 57 -0.79 -8.03 2.07
CA THR A 57 0.21 -8.89 1.44
C THR A 57 0.20 -10.27 2.08
N ALA A 58 -0.01 -11.32 1.28
CA ALA A 58 0.09 -12.70 1.75
C ALA A 58 1.55 -13.02 2.14
N ILE A 59 1.80 -13.48 3.36
CA ILE A 59 3.15 -13.72 3.93
C ILE A 59 3.35 -15.13 4.49
N ALA A 60 2.28 -15.91 4.58
CA ALA A 60 2.30 -17.31 4.95
C ALA A 60 1.07 -18.00 4.34
N PRO A 61 0.94 -19.35 4.41
CA PRO A 61 -0.18 -20.06 3.80
C PRO A 61 -1.56 -19.51 4.16
N ASN A 62 -1.77 -18.98 5.36
CA ASN A 62 -3.06 -18.44 5.81
C ASN A 62 -2.93 -17.09 6.53
N LEU A 63 -1.82 -16.36 6.34
CA LEU A 63 -1.56 -15.08 6.98
C LEU A 63 -1.28 -13.99 5.94
N PHE A 64 -1.92 -12.84 6.11
CA PHE A 64 -1.56 -11.63 5.37
C PHE A 64 -1.24 -10.49 6.35
N VAL A 65 -0.34 -9.60 5.94
CA VAL A 65 0.03 -8.40 6.68
C VAL A 65 -0.53 -7.15 6.01
N THR A 66 -0.94 -6.18 6.80
CA THR A 66 -1.38 -4.85 6.34
C THR A 66 -1.06 -3.80 7.42
N ALA A 67 -1.38 -2.53 7.15
CA ALA A 67 -1.22 -1.47 8.14
C ALA A 67 -2.28 -1.58 9.25
N LYS A 68 -1.85 -1.43 10.51
CA LYS A 68 -2.73 -1.58 11.69
C LYS A 68 -3.82 -0.52 11.71
N HIS A 69 -3.51 0.72 11.33
CA HIS A 69 -4.48 1.81 11.31
C HIS A 69 -5.65 1.61 10.34
N ILE A 70 -5.55 0.70 9.37
CA ILE A 70 -6.67 0.37 8.45
C ILE A 70 -7.81 -0.32 9.23
N GLY A 71 -7.48 -1.06 10.30
CA GLY A 71 -8.47 -1.77 11.10
C GLY A 71 -9.11 -2.96 10.38
N GLY A 72 -10.40 -3.15 10.64
CA GLY A 72 -11.20 -4.32 10.24
C GLY A 72 -11.56 -5.22 11.43
N SER A 73 -12.39 -6.23 11.17
CA SER A 73 -12.94 -7.17 12.14
C SER A 73 -12.66 -8.62 11.74
N ILE A 74 -12.66 -9.52 12.72
CA ILE A 74 -12.71 -10.97 12.44
C ILE A 74 -14.01 -11.26 11.69
N GLY A 75 -13.91 -11.99 10.59
CA GLY A 75 -15.02 -12.28 9.68
C GLY A 75 -15.12 -11.33 8.49
N ASP A 76 -14.28 -10.30 8.41
CA ASP A 76 -14.16 -9.45 7.21
C ASP A 76 -13.40 -10.17 6.10
N THR A 77 -13.70 -9.80 4.86
CA THR A 77 -13.18 -10.47 3.66
C THR A 77 -11.88 -9.85 3.16
N PHE A 78 -10.88 -10.70 2.98
CA PHE A 78 -9.69 -10.44 2.18
C PHE A 78 -9.84 -11.10 0.81
N VAL A 79 -9.72 -10.34 -0.27
CA VAL A 79 -9.80 -10.87 -1.65
C VAL A 79 -8.39 -11.01 -2.20
N TYR A 80 -7.96 -12.24 -2.44
CA TYR A 80 -6.63 -12.58 -2.92
C TYR A 80 -6.70 -13.43 -4.18
N ASN A 81 -6.07 -12.98 -5.28
CA ASN A 81 -6.10 -13.65 -6.58
C ASN A 81 -7.53 -14.05 -7.02
N GLY A 82 -8.50 -13.15 -6.81
CA GLY A 82 -9.91 -13.36 -7.14
C GLY A 82 -10.68 -14.27 -6.17
N THR A 83 -10.02 -14.86 -5.17
CA THR A 83 -10.64 -15.72 -4.15
C THR A 83 -10.90 -14.92 -2.87
N SER A 84 -12.08 -15.12 -2.27
CA SER A 84 -12.46 -14.48 -1.01
C SER A 84 -12.10 -15.37 0.17
N TYR A 85 -11.42 -14.78 1.17
CA TYR A 85 -11.02 -15.44 2.41
C TYR A 85 -11.55 -14.62 3.60
N GLN A 86 -12.18 -15.26 4.57
CA GLN A 86 -12.64 -14.57 5.78
C GLN A 86 -11.56 -14.60 6.86
N THR A 87 -11.36 -13.48 7.54
CA THR A 87 -10.42 -13.42 8.66
C THR A 87 -10.94 -14.22 9.86
N THR A 88 -10.02 -14.87 10.57
CA THR A 88 -10.33 -15.73 11.73
C THR A 88 -9.56 -15.32 12.99
N ALA A 89 -8.44 -14.61 12.83
CA ALA A 89 -7.66 -14.06 13.93
C ALA A 89 -6.89 -12.80 13.50
N VAL A 90 -6.44 -12.03 14.49
CA VAL A 90 -5.66 -10.79 14.30
C VAL A 90 -4.53 -10.72 15.31
N PHE A 91 -3.36 -10.29 14.85
CA PHE A 91 -2.14 -10.15 15.64
C PHE A 91 -1.49 -8.79 15.35
N ASP A 92 -1.43 -7.94 16.37
CA ASP A 92 -0.78 -6.63 16.26
C ASP A 92 0.72 -6.75 16.52
N SER A 93 1.51 -6.04 15.72
CA SER A 93 2.88 -5.73 16.11
C SER A 93 2.85 -4.67 17.20
N PRO A 94 3.50 -4.87 18.36
CA PRO A 94 3.38 -3.95 19.49
C PRO A 94 4.03 -2.58 19.23
N ASN A 95 5.06 -2.54 18.37
CA ASN A 95 5.95 -1.37 18.20
C ASN A 95 5.97 -0.86 16.74
N SER A 96 4.92 -1.13 15.98
CA SER A 96 4.77 -0.63 14.62
C SER A 96 3.31 -0.54 14.22
N ASP A 97 3.05 0.13 13.11
CA ASP A 97 1.74 0.20 12.49
C ASP A 97 1.47 -1.01 11.59
N LEU A 98 1.93 -2.20 11.99
CA LEU A 98 1.71 -3.45 11.26
C LEU A 98 0.74 -4.36 12.02
N ARG A 99 -0.13 -5.02 11.25
CA ARG A 99 -1.09 -6.00 11.73
C ARG A 99 -1.07 -7.21 10.80
N VAL A 100 -1.04 -8.40 11.40
CA VAL A 100 -1.18 -9.67 10.70
C VAL A 100 -2.59 -10.22 10.95
N TRP A 101 -3.24 -10.63 9.88
CA TRP A 101 -4.53 -11.30 9.91
C TRP A 101 -4.37 -12.76 9.49
N GLN A 102 -5.07 -13.65 10.17
CA GLN A 102 -5.23 -15.03 9.74
C GLN A 102 -6.55 -15.19 9.00
N VAL A 103 -6.58 -16.06 7.98
CA VAL A 103 -7.80 -16.36 7.22
C VAL A 103 -8.24 -17.83 7.30
N ASN A 104 -9.47 -18.10 6.87
CA ASN A 104 -10.12 -19.43 6.89
C ASN A 104 -9.75 -20.34 5.69
N GLY A 105 -8.55 -20.22 5.15
CA GLY A 105 -8.10 -21.01 4.00
C GLY A 105 -6.61 -20.87 3.72
N THR A 106 -6.18 -21.43 2.60
CA THR A 106 -4.79 -21.39 2.16
C THR A 106 -4.64 -20.56 0.89
N PHE A 107 -3.69 -19.62 0.88
CA PHE A 107 -3.30 -18.86 -0.30
C PHE A 107 -2.51 -19.73 -1.26
N SER A 108 -2.70 -19.51 -2.57
CA SER A 108 -1.98 -20.22 -3.64
C SER A 108 -0.48 -19.90 -3.67
N SER A 109 -0.08 -18.76 -3.12
CA SER A 109 1.29 -18.27 -3.04
C SER A 109 1.38 -17.21 -1.94
N TYR A 110 2.59 -16.90 -1.46
CA TYR A 110 2.84 -15.86 -0.47
C TYR A 110 4.29 -15.36 -0.57
N ALA A 111 4.52 -14.13 -0.12
CA ALA A 111 5.82 -13.50 -0.06
C ALA A 111 6.68 -14.06 1.08
N GLN A 112 7.99 -14.09 0.89
CA GLN A 112 8.92 -14.27 1.99
C GLN A 112 9.14 -12.93 2.71
N LEU A 113 9.33 -12.97 4.03
CA LEU A 113 9.71 -11.79 4.79
C LEU A 113 11.21 -11.59 4.72
N TYR A 114 11.63 -10.34 4.47
CA TYR A 114 13.03 -9.97 4.57
C TYR A 114 13.50 -10.06 6.03
N THR A 115 14.58 -10.80 6.27
CA THR A 115 15.14 -11.01 7.62
C THR A 115 16.46 -10.28 7.85
N GLY A 116 16.91 -9.48 6.88
CA GLY A 116 18.10 -8.66 7.04
C GLY A 116 17.83 -7.41 7.88
N SER A 117 18.87 -6.62 8.09
CA SER A 117 18.77 -5.32 8.77
C SER A 117 18.29 -4.22 7.82
N ASP A 118 17.75 -3.13 8.37
CA ASP A 118 17.45 -1.93 7.60
C ASP A 118 18.68 -1.38 6.85
N ALA A 119 19.86 -1.49 7.47
CA ALA A 119 21.13 -1.08 6.86
C ALA A 119 21.48 -1.92 5.63
N SER A 120 21.16 -3.22 5.63
CA SER A 120 21.42 -4.11 4.48
C SER A 120 20.37 -3.97 3.37
N ALA A 121 19.22 -3.35 3.64
CA ALA A 121 18.26 -2.97 2.61
C ALA A 121 18.68 -1.70 1.86
N GLN A 122 19.54 -0.85 2.43
CA GLN A 122 20.00 0.38 1.79
C GLN A 122 20.72 0.09 0.46
N GLY A 123 20.37 0.85 -0.57
CA GLY A 123 20.90 0.70 -1.93
C GLY A 123 20.22 -0.40 -2.75
N GLN A 124 19.33 -1.21 -2.16
CA GLN A 124 18.58 -2.21 -2.92
C GLN A 124 17.49 -1.54 -3.78
N SER A 125 17.26 -2.12 -4.95
CA SER A 125 16.10 -1.80 -5.79
C SER A 125 14.84 -2.23 -5.05
N ALA A 126 13.82 -1.39 -5.07
CA ALA A 126 12.55 -1.60 -4.40
C ALA A 126 11.39 -1.45 -5.37
N VAL A 127 10.37 -2.30 -5.24
CA VAL A 127 9.07 -2.11 -5.86
C VAL A 127 8.05 -1.83 -4.77
N VAL A 128 7.35 -0.70 -4.91
CA VAL A 128 6.34 -0.23 -3.96
C VAL A 128 4.97 -0.44 -4.57
N PHE A 129 4.07 -1.03 -3.80
CA PHE A 129 2.69 -1.24 -4.22
C PHE A 129 1.79 -0.28 -3.48
N GLY A 130 0.73 0.11 -4.16
CA GLY A 130 -0.22 1.02 -3.60
C GLY A 130 -1.59 0.86 -4.19
N ARG A 131 -2.53 1.34 -3.40
CA ARG A 131 -3.91 1.59 -3.75
C ARG A 131 -4.34 2.83 -2.91
N GLY A 132 -3.71 4.05 -3.03
CA GLY A 132 -3.91 5.48 -2.56
C GLY A 132 -4.56 6.69 -3.39
N THR A 133 -3.91 7.54 -4.20
CA THR A 133 -4.64 8.49 -5.12
C THR A 133 -4.03 8.62 -6.53
N GLN A 134 -4.78 9.13 -7.52
CA GLN A 134 -4.17 9.64 -8.76
C GLN A 134 -3.34 10.90 -8.50
N ARG A 135 -2.45 11.24 -9.44
CA ARG A 135 -1.73 12.52 -9.40
C ARG A 135 -2.71 13.66 -9.70
N GLY A 136 -2.84 14.60 -8.78
CA GLY A 136 -3.67 15.78 -8.94
C GLY A 136 -2.98 16.91 -9.71
N GLY A 137 -3.55 18.11 -9.62
CA GLY A 137 -3.02 19.30 -10.26
C GLY A 137 -1.65 19.71 -9.72
N ASN A 138 -0.84 20.35 -10.58
CA ASN A 138 0.46 20.90 -10.22
C ASN A 138 0.35 21.89 -9.05
N VAL A 139 1.23 21.74 -8.07
CA VAL A 139 1.52 22.76 -7.05
C VAL A 139 2.69 23.58 -7.55
N THR A 140 2.53 24.90 -7.66
CA THR A 140 3.56 25.79 -8.19
C THR A 140 4.00 26.86 -7.21
N ILE A 141 5.30 27.11 -7.12
CA ILE A 141 5.89 28.25 -6.42
C ILE A 141 6.72 29.04 -7.43
N ASN A 142 6.47 30.36 -7.55
CA ASN A 142 7.16 31.24 -8.51
C ASN A 142 7.16 30.70 -9.96
N GLY A 143 6.05 30.09 -10.38
CA GLY A 143 5.90 29.52 -11.73
C GLY A 143 6.62 28.18 -11.97
N GLN A 144 7.31 27.63 -10.96
CA GLN A 144 7.93 26.31 -11.03
C GLN A 144 7.03 25.27 -10.36
N VAL A 145 6.86 24.10 -10.99
CA VAL A 145 6.14 22.98 -10.38
C VAL A 145 7.02 22.38 -9.27
N VAL A 146 6.50 22.37 -8.05
CA VAL A 146 7.19 21.84 -6.85
C VAL A 146 6.53 20.58 -6.31
N GLY A 147 5.45 20.12 -6.94
CA GLY A 147 4.74 18.91 -6.57
C GLY A 147 3.36 18.85 -7.19
N TRP A 148 2.52 17.96 -6.65
CA TRP A 148 1.16 17.74 -7.08
C TRP A 148 0.25 17.58 -5.88
N THR A 149 -0.98 18.04 -6.02
CA THR A 149 -2.05 17.67 -5.09
C THR A 149 -2.39 16.19 -5.26
N TRP A 150 -3.05 15.59 -4.27
CA TRP A 150 -3.71 14.30 -4.48
C TRP A 150 -4.94 14.49 -5.36
N GLY A 151 -5.06 13.64 -6.38
CA GLY A 151 -6.14 13.68 -7.36
C GLY A 151 -7.31 12.80 -6.96
N THR A 152 -8.09 12.39 -7.97
CA THR A 152 -9.19 11.44 -7.79
C THR A 152 -8.67 10.14 -7.22
N ALA A 153 -9.44 9.57 -6.31
CA ALA A 153 -9.18 8.26 -5.82
C ALA A 153 -9.98 7.26 -6.71
N ASP A 154 -9.33 6.25 -7.33
CA ASP A 154 -9.88 5.24 -8.26
C ASP A 154 -9.79 3.70 -7.91
N GLN A 155 -9.08 3.29 -6.86
CA GLN A 155 -8.98 1.94 -6.27
C GLN A 155 -8.29 1.00 -7.25
N VAL A 156 -7.44 1.55 -8.10
CA VAL A 156 -6.63 0.76 -9.00
C VAL A 156 -5.33 0.41 -8.27
N GLN A 157 -4.96 -0.87 -8.21
CA GLN A 157 -3.65 -1.28 -7.69
C GLN A 157 -2.58 -0.86 -8.70
N ARG A 158 -1.52 -0.20 -8.23
CA ARG A 158 -0.38 0.19 -9.07
C ARG A 158 0.94 -0.06 -8.35
N TRP A 159 2.01 -0.01 -9.11
CA TRP A 159 3.37 -0.23 -8.59
C TRP A 159 4.37 0.77 -9.15
N GLY A 160 5.30 1.18 -8.31
CA GLY A 160 6.45 2.02 -8.69
C GLY A 160 7.76 1.38 -8.31
N GLN A 161 8.85 1.89 -8.86
CA GLN A 161 10.21 1.41 -8.59
C GLN A 161 11.03 2.53 -7.94
N ASN A 162 11.78 2.19 -6.91
CA ASN A 162 12.67 3.11 -6.22
C ASN A 162 13.97 2.41 -5.81
N THR A 163 14.89 3.18 -5.22
CA THR A 163 16.05 2.63 -4.49
C THR A 163 15.94 3.00 -3.03
N VAL A 164 16.12 2.02 -2.14
CA VAL A 164 16.10 2.27 -0.69
C VAL A 164 17.24 3.21 -0.32
N ALA A 165 16.91 4.40 0.17
CA ALA A 165 17.87 5.41 0.61
C ALA A 165 18.32 5.23 2.07
N GLY A 166 17.65 4.34 2.80
CA GLY A 166 17.94 3.96 4.19
C GLY A 166 16.66 3.74 4.99
N ALA A 167 16.77 3.80 6.31
CA ALA A 167 15.63 3.79 7.22
C ALA A 167 15.65 4.99 8.16
N THR A 168 14.50 5.31 8.72
CA THR A 168 14.34 6.35 9.73
C THR A 168 13.37 5.87 10.80
N TYR A 169 13.67 6.15 12.06
CA TYR A 169 12.76 5.83 13.15
C TYR A 169 11.57 6.80 13.14
N GLY A 170 10.38 6.27 12.85
CA GLY A 170 9.12 7.01 12.80
C GLY A 170 8.47 7.22 14.18
N GLY A 171 9.11 6.79 15.26
CA GLY A 171 8.58 6.85 16.61
C GLY A 171 7.99 5.51 17.09
N ALA A 172 7.59 5.47 18.36
CA ALA A 172 7.20 4.22 19.02
C ALA A 172 6.00 3.51 18.39
N SER A 173 5.09 4.27 17.77
CA SER A 173 3.89 3.74 17.11
C SER A 173 4.13 3.27 15.66
N LEU A 174 5.19 3.74 15.00
CA LEU A 174 5.47 3.43 13.59
C LEU A 174 6.65 2.47 13.42
N GLY A 175 7.62 2.50 14.33
CA GLY A 175 8.84 1.72 14.24
C GLY A 175 9.83 2.30 13.23
N ASN A 176 10.68 1.46 12.65
CA ASN A 176 11.58 1.87 11.57
C ASN A 176 10.84 1.87 10.23
N LEU A 177 11.02 2.94 9.47
CA LEU A 177 10.42 3.13 8.15
C LEU A 177 11.52 3.18 7.10
N LEU A 178 11.43 2.34 6.08
CA LEU A 178 12.25 2.48 4.89
C LEU A 178 11.91 3.78 4.18
N ARG A 179 12.94 4.46 3.66
CA ARG A 179 12.80 5.68 2.87
C ARG A 179 13.43 5.50 1.51
N PHE A 180 12.87 6.18 0.52
CA PHE A 180 13.41 6.30 -0.83
C PHE A 180 13.27 7.76 -1.30
N GLY A 181 14.05 8.12 -2.32
CA GLY A 181 13.94 9.43 -2.96
C GLY A 181 12.73 9.51 -3.89
N PHE A 182 12.31 10.73 -4.19
CA PHE A 182 11.35 11.05 -5.25
C PHE A 182 11.83 12.33 -5.94
N THR A 183 12.87 12.20 -6.76
CA THR A 183 13.69 13.29 -7.29
C THR A 183 13.48 13.54 -8.77
N GLY A 184 12.79 12.65 -9.48
CA GLY A 184 12.63 12.68 -10.93
C GLY A 184 13.82 12.11 -11.69
N THR A 185 14.80 11.54 -10.99
CA THR A 185 16.01 10.94 -11.57
C THR A 185 16.05 9.42 -11.42
N GLY A 186 15.05 8.82 -10.76
CA GLY A 186 14.94 7.37 -10.53
C GLY A 186 14.41 6.57 -11.74
N GLY A 187 14.19 7.24 -12.88
CA GLY A 187 13.66 6.64 -14.09
C GLY A 187 12.13 6.73 -14.22
N PRO A 188 11.55 6.12 -15.25
CA PRO A 188 10.13 6.31 -15.59
C PRO A 188 9.16 5.74 -14.54
N ASN A 189 9.59 4.76 -13.76
CA ASN A 189 8.78 4.11 -12.71
C ASN A 189 8.97 4.73 -11.32
N GLU A 190 9.80 5.76 -11.17
CA GLU A 190 10.01 6.43 -9.89
C GLU A 190 8.69 6.94 -9.32
N ALA A 191 8.39 6.52 -8.08
CA ALA A 191 7.08 6.77 -7.47
C ALA A 191 7.16 7.11 -5.98
N THR A 192 6.16 7.82 -5.49
CA THR A 192 5.94 8.06 -4.06
C THR A 192 4.57 7.57 -3.63
N LEU A 193 4.37 7.48 -2.32
CA LEU A 193 3.10 7.08 -1.71
C LEU A 193 2.15 8.28 -1.60
N SER A 194 0.88 7.97 -1.48
CA SER A 194 -0.23 8.91 -1.35
C SER A 194 -1.27 8.39 -0.36
N GLY A 195 -2.25 9.24 -0.05
CA GLY A 195 -3.31 8.89 0.89
C GLY A 195 -4.07 7.64 0.44
N GLY A 196 -4.05 6.59 1.27
CA GLY A 196 -4.74 5.33 0.99
C GLY A 196 -3.83 4.19 0.51
N ASP A 197 -2.56 4.45 0.20
CA ASP A 197 -1.61 3.37 -0.17
C ASP A 197 -1.31 2.38 0.97
N SER A 198 -1.83 2.63 2.16
CA SER A 198 -1.70 1.79 3.34
C SER A 198 -1.91 0.32 3.04
N GLY A 199 -1.04 -0.53 3.61
CA GLY A 199 -1.08 -1.97 3.45
C GLY A 199 -0.47 -2.50 2.15
N GLY A 200 -0.14 -1.62 1.20
CA GLY A 200 0.71 -1.96 0.05
C GLY A 200 2.13 -2.26 0.50
N ALA A 201 2.67 -3.40 0.07
CA ALA A 201 4.02 -3.80 0.47
C ALA A 201 5.11 -3.06 -0.32
N VAL A 202 6.31 -3.09 0.27
CA VAL A 202 7.57 -2.78 -0.40
C VAL A 202 8.35 -4.08 -0.52
N PHE A 203 8.72 -4.44 -1.74
CA PHE A 203 9.58 -5.59 -2.05
C PHE A 203 10.95 -5.08 -2.42
N ILE A 204 12.01 -5.78 -2.02
CA ILE A 204 13.40 -5.39 -2.29
C ILE A 204 14.12 -6.53 -2.98
N GLN A 205 14.95 -6.21 -3.96
CA GLN A 205 15.71 -7.23 -4.65
C GLN A 205 16.91 -7.67 -3.80
N ASN A 206 16.80 -8.83 -3.17
CA ASN A 206 17.84 -9.42 -2.34
C ASN A 206 18.31 -10.76 -2.91
N GLY A 207 19.55 -10.81 -3.42
CA GLY A 207 20.14 -12.04 -3.94
C GLY A 207 19.39 -12.67 -5.13
N GLY A 208 18.71 -11.84 -5.93
CA GLY A 208 17.90 -12.30 -7.08
C GLY A 208 16.47 -12.70 -6.73
N VAL A 209 16.06 -12.57 -5.46
CA VAL A 209 14.68 -12.75 -5.00
C VAL A 209 14.09 -11.39 -4.65
N TRP A 210 12.80 -11.21 -4.90
CA TRP A 210 12.03 -10.01 -4.53
C TRP A 210 11.25 -10.21 -3.23
#